data_AF-A0A239GL29-F1
#
_entry.id   AF-A0A239GL29-F1
#
_cell.length_a   1.000
_cell.length_b   1.000
_cell.length_c   1.000
_cell.angle_alpha   90.00
_cell.angle_beta   90.00
_cell.angle_gamma   90.00
#
_symmetry.space_group_name_H-M   'P 1'
#
loop_
_entity.id
_entity.type
_entity.pdbx_description
1 polymer ?
#
loop_
_entity_poly.entity_id
_entity_poly.type
_entity_poly.pdbx_seq_one_letter_code
_entity_poly.pdbx_strand_id
1 'polypeptide(L)'
;MTTVDLLIEVGLPAACFVLFICVNLAARRHNRPRPVTPGPASTDLPGSESPAVVSLLVNDWQVTADAAGSTVFDLAARGYLDLRHDGPDPRHTTASLTGRDPLELNRYERLVLDRVADRARGGAVPLLALAFNDGGRYADWWRRLTRHVVEEARALGLTRPRFSLRMVAALRVLTLLVAAGIAWGVIHAVARVDAGELSRDEQYAAGAGLCVVVFGFLSIFGRYREGQRETAAGRAAAARWLGLRAALAGDESFAELPPTAVSTWGRQVAYGTALGVSRLAPWVVDLGMTYDRRIWSSYTGAWRQVRVRYPVRASAAPQSWNPLRARPTAPPATVTGEVIWCALNRTTDLDYADYPARGDDSQPVTYHLVVDDGSGDEAEAWILLEELAGSFQVGDVVTVEVQPLSRKVLGIGVVRAAPGDPYVDEPGSLPKPAERESARRAAEAAAMTRQVRPEHLLTVAEVGHALGRRVILSRNRLSAGSAARTAEYVDSGTGRALLTVMVLAGAPAVVAGGVSRALDRPLPVAGGRAYAGRNRLVAHHDGVTVSLTVADGDPALLSDLLATAVRRIEATGDAGSPPWLRGAAADDQVRG
;
A
#
# COMPACT_ATOMS: atom_id res chain seq x y z
N MET A 1 25.63 5.83 -35.38
CA MET A 1 25.09 6.96 -34.59
C MET A 1 25.78 8.24 -35.01
N THR A 2 25.03 9.25 -35.44
CA THR A 2 25.59 10.60 -35.62
C THR A 2 25.75 11.29 -34.26
N THR A 3 26.50 12.39 -34.17
CA THR A 3 26.63 13.14 -32.92
C THR A 3 25.29 13.73 -32.46
N VAL A 4 24.41 14.10 -33.41
CA VAL A 4 23.07 14.65 -33.16
C VAL A 4 22.17 13.59 -32.49
N ASP A 5 22.29 12.36 -32.97
CA ASP A 5 21.55 11.21 -32.47
C ASP A 5 21.85 10.90 -31.00
N LEU A 6 23.14 10.89 -30.64
CA LEU A 6 23.60 10.63 -29.28
C LEU A 6 23.16 11.74 -28.31
N LEU A 7 23.09 12.97 -28.81
CA LEU A 7 22.64 14.16 -28.06
C LEU A 7 21.13 14.10 -27.78
N ILE A 8 20.32 13.61 -28.73
CA ILE A 8 18.86 13.47 -28.57
C ILE A 8 18.51 12.26 -27.69
N GLU A 9 19.18 11.12 -27.88
CA GLU A 9 18.82 9.86 -27.21
C GLU A 9 19.31 9.77 -25.76
N VAL A 10 20.48 10.35 -25.48
CA VAL A 10 21.13 10.24 -24.16
C VAL A 10 21.29 11.61 -23.53
N GLY A 11 21.78 12.58 -24.31
CA GLY A 11 22.07 13.93 -23.81
C GLY A 11 20.83 14.64 -23.25
N LEU A 12 19.73 14.67 -24.00
CA LEU A 12 18.50 15.36 -23.61
C LEU A 12 17.80 14.69 -22.41
N PRO A 13 17.57 13.35 -22.37
CA PRO A 13 17.01 12.70 -21.19
C PRO A 13 17.87 12.87 -19.93
N ALA A 14 19.19 12.73 -20.06
CA ALA A 14 20.11 12.91 -18.93
C ALA A 14 20.09 14.36 -18.42
N ALA A 15 20.11 15.36 -19.31
CA ALA A 15 20.03 16.77 -18.94
C ALA A 15 18.69 17.10 -18.24
N CYS A 16 17.57 16.61 -18.78
CA CYS A 16 16.25 16.76 -18.17
C CYS A 16 16.17 16.10 -16.77
N PHE A 17 16.76 14.91 -16.61
CA PHE A 17 16.83 14.19 -15.34
C PHE A 17 17.66 14.96 -14.30
N VAL A 18 18.86 15.41 -14.67
CA VAL A 18 19.73 16.20 -13.80
C VAL A 18 19.05 17.52 -13.41
N LEU A 19 18.43 18.23 -14.37
CA LEU A 19 17.69 19.46 -14.09
C LEU A 19 16.56 19.20 -13.08
N PHE A 20 15.79 18.13 -13.28
CA PHE A 20 14.73 17.76 -12.34
C PHE A 20 15.25 17.53 -10.92
N ILE A 21 16.33 16.76 -10.77
CA ILE A 21 16.95 16.48 -9.46
C ILE A 21 17.42 17.78 -8.83
N CYS A 22 18.14 18.62 -9.58
CA CYS A 22 18.64 19.90 -9.10
C CYS A 22 17.51 20.82 -8.63
N VAL A 23 16.44 20.98 -9.42
CA VAL A 23 15.28 21.80 -9.03
C VAL A 23 14.59 21.21 -7.79
N ASN A 24 14.45 19.89 -7.71
CA ASN A 24 13.88 19.20 -6.56
C ASN A 24 14.68 19.41 -5.28
N LEU A 25 15.99 19.19 -5.35
CA LEU A 25 16.90 19.37 -4.23
C LEU A 25 16.94 20.83 -3.79
N ALA A 26 16.98 21.78 -4.74
CA ALA A 26 16.92 23.20 -4.47
C ALA A 26 15.60 23.57 -3.78
N ALA A 27 14.45 23.11 -4.30
CA ALA A 27 13.14 23.35 -3.71
C ALA A 27 13.03 22.75 -2.30
N ARG A 28 13.54 21.53 -2.08
CA ARG A 28 13.57 20.88 -0.76
C ARG A 28 14.45 21.63 0.22
N ARG A 29 15.64 22.06 -0.20
CA ARG A 29 16.63 22.79 0.61
C ARG A 29 16.12 24.19 0.98
N HIS A 30 15.60 24.94 0.02
CA HIS A 30 15.06 26.28 0.23
C HIS A 30 13.81 26.29 1.13
N ASN A 31 13.02 25.22 1.07
CA ASN A 31 11.85 25.04 1.92
C ASN A 31 12.11 24.13 3.13
N ARG A 32 13.37 23.95 3.57
CA ARG A 32 13.63 23.31 4.86
C ARG A 32 13.12 24.22 5.98
N PRO A 33 12.47 23.67 7.01
CA PRO A 33 12.15 24.45 8.19
C PRO A 33 13.41 25.02 8.84
N ARG A 34 13.29 26.20 9.42
CA ARG A 34 14.41 26.83 10.14
C ARG A 34 14.55 26.18 11.52
N PRO A 35 15.78 25.90 11.97
CA PRO A 35 15.99 25.46 13.35
C PRO A 35 15.48 26.54 14.30
N VAL A 36 14.89 26.10 15.41
CA VAL A 36 14.36 26.99 16.45
C VAL A 36 15.34 27.01 17.61
N THR A 37 15.81 28.19 17.98
CA THR A 37 16.60 28.37 19.20
C THR A 37 15.68 28.32 20.41
N PRO A 38 15.97 27.51 21.44
CA PRO A 38 15.21 27.50 22.68
C PRO A 38 15.13 28.89 23.33
N GLY A 39 13.96 29.23 23.85
CA GLY A 39 13.78 30.38 24.72
C GLY A 39 14.33 30.15 26.12
N PRO A 40 14.22 31.12 27.03
CA PRO A 40 14.63 30.95 28.43
C PRO A 40 13.87 29.79 29.08
N ALA A 41 14.55 29.04 29.95
CA ALA A 41 13.95 27.95 30.70
C ALA A 41 12.87 28.48 31.65
N SER A 42 11.69 27.85 31.62
CA SER A 42 10.52 28.21 32.44
C SER A 42 9.79 26.92 32.83
N THR A 43 9.37 26.81 34.09
CA THR A 43 8.59 25.67 34.60
C THR A 43 7.09 25.81 34.34
N ASP A 44 6.61 27.03 34.14
CA ASP A 44 5.21 27.30 33.84
C ASP A 44 4.88 26.98 32.39
N LEU A 45 3.63 26.54 32.15
CA LEU A 45 3.14 26.25 30.81
C LEU A 45 3.08 27.55 29.98
N PRO A 46 3.87 27.66 28.90
CA PRO A 46 4.07 28.93 28.19
C PRO A 46 2.94 29.31 27.22
N GLY A 47 1.88 28.51 27.12
CA GLY A 47 0.79 28.72 26.17
C GLY A 47 -0.33 27.70 26.30
N SER A 48 -1.38 27.91 25.50
CA SER A 48 -2.60 27.10 25.48
C SER A 48 -2.63 26.07 24.34
N GLU A 49 -1.56 25.97 23.54
CA GLU A 49 -1.48 25.00 22.44
C GLU A 49 -1.63 23.57 22.97
N SER A 50 -2.36 22.71 22.25
CA SER A 50 -2.53 21.30 22.65
C SER A 50 -1.19 20.55 22.64
N PRO A 51 -1.00 19.54 23.50
CA PRO A 51 0.25 18.77 23.52
C PRO A 51 0.62 18.12 22.18
N ALA A 52 -0.37 17.68 21.40
CA ALA A 52 -0.15 17.17 20.05
C ALA A 52 0.40 18.24 19.10
N VAL A 53 -0.11 19.47 19.17
CA VAL A 53 0.43 20.61 18.41
C VAL A 53 1.83 20.96 18.91
N VAL A 54 2.07 20.97 20.21
CA VAL A 54 3.43 21.20 20.76
C VAL A 54 4.43 20.18 20.23
N SER A 55 4.07 18.90 20.21
CA SER A 55 4.89 17.83 19.62
C SER A 55 5.22 18.13 18.15
N LEU A 56 4.24 18.56 17.35
CA LEU A 56 4.46 19.00 15.98
C LEU A 56 5.47 20.18 15.90
N LEU A 57 5.34 21.19 16.77
CA LEU A 57 6.20 22.38 16.74
C LEU A 57 7.66 22.08 17.05
N VAL A 58 7.93 21.17 17.99
CA VAL A 58 9.30 20.87 18.47
C VAL A 58 9.99 19.75 17.69
N ASN A 59 9.24 18.95 16.92
CA ASN A 59 9.77 17.86 16.10
C ASN A 59 9.83 18.23 14.61
N ASP A 60 10.53 19.33 14.29
CA ASP A 60 10.74 19.80 12.91
C ASP A 60 9.45 19.91 12.08
N TRP A 61 8.34 20.31 12.70
CA TRP A 61 7.05 20.49 12.03
C TRP A 61 6.51 19.18 11.44
N GLN A 62 6.84 18.05 12.08
CA GLN A 62 6.33 16.71 11.78
C GLN A 62 5.57 16.15 12.98
N VAL A 63 4.45 15.47 12.69
CA VAL A 63 3.71 14.74 13.71
C VAL A 63 4.45 13.43 14.00
N THR A 64 4.88 13.23 15.24
CA THR A 64 5.53 12.00 15.72
C THR A 64 4.59 11.21 16.61
N ALA A 65 4.92 9.96 16.94
CA ALA A 65 4.13 9.12 17.83
C ALA A 65 3.84 9.79 19.20
N ASP A 66 4.73 10.68 19.64
CA ASP A 66 4.56 11.47 20.86
C ASP A 66 3.32 12.36 20.82
N ALA A 67 2.84 12.78 19.64
CA ALA A 67 1.59 13.54 19.52
C ALA A 67 0.38 12.70 19.98
N ALA A 68 0.36 11.41 19.63
CA ALA A 68 -0.68 10.49 20.07
C ALA A 68 -0.54 10.18 21.58
N GLY A 69 0.67 9.86 22.04
CA GLY A 69 0.94 9.56 23.44
C GLY A 69 0.64 10.74 24.38
N SER A 70 1.08 11.95 24.01
CA SER A 70 0.78 13.16 24.77
C SER A 70 -0.71 13.49 24.80
N THR A 71 -1.46 13.15 23.75
CA THR A 71 -2.93 13.29 23.74
C THR A 71 -3.59 12.37 24.77
N VAL A 72 -3.12 11.12 24.93
CA VAL A 72 -3.64 10.21 25.97
C VAL A 72 -3.47 10.83 27.37
N PHE A 73 -2.28 11.37 27.66
CA PHE A 73 -2.01 12.01 28.94
C PHE A 73 -2.80 13.31 29.14
N ASP A 74 -3.01 14.10 28.09
CA ASP A 74 -3.82 15.31 28.17
C ASP A 74 -5.29 15.00 28.43
N LEU A 75 -5.83 13.95 27.79
CA LEU A 75 -7.18 13.45 28.05
C LEU A 75 -7.33 12.95 29.49
N ALA A 76 -6.31 12.26 30.02
CA ALA A 76 -6.29 11.85 31.43
C ALA A 76 -6.23 13.04 32.39
N ALA A 77 -5.36 14.02 32.12
CA ALA A 77 -5.25 15.24 32.92
C ALA A 77 -6.54 16.07 32.92
N ARG A 78 -7.32 16.03 31.83
CA ARG A 78 -8.64 16.68 31.73
C ARG A 78 -9.79 15.78 32.22
N GLY A 79 -9.51 14.58 32.72
CA GLY A 79 -10.50 13.69 33.33
C GLY A 79 -11.44 12.99 32.33
N TYR A 80 -11.04 12.85 31.07
CA TYR A 80 -11.73 11.98 30.10
C TYR A 80 -11.32 10.51 30.24
N LEU A 81 -10.09 10.28 30.72
CA LEU A 81 -9.52 8.97 30.99
C LEU A 81 -9.08 8.90 32.46
N ASP A 82 -9.30 7.76 33.10
CA ASP A 82 -8.68 7.41 34.38
C ASP A 82 -7.54 6.41 34.11
N LEU A 83 -6.32 6.78 34.50
CA LEU A 83 -5.12 5.94 34.35
C LEU A 83 -4.83 5.25 35.68
N ARG A 84 -4.87 3.92 35.67
CA ARG A 84 -4.62 3.08 36.85
C ARG A 84 -3.41 2.21 36.61
N HIS A 85 -2.62 2.03 37.65
CA HIS A 85 -1.42 1.20 37.59
C HIS A 85 -1.51 0.12 38.65
N ASP A 86 -1.69 -1.13 38.20
CA ASP A 86 -1.80 -2.29 39.07
C ASP A 86 -0.47 -3.07 39.02
N GLY A 87 0.37 -2.89 40.04
CA GLY A 87 1.66 -3.58 40.18
C GLY A 87 2.88 -2.65 40.18
N PRO A 88 4.11 -3.19 40.12
CA PRO A 88 5.35 -2.39 40.12
C PRO A 88 5.87 -2.01 38.72
N ASP A 89 5.37 -2.65 37.65
CA ASP A 89 5.83 -2.38 36.28
C ASP A 89 4.89 -1.38 35.57
N PRO A 90 5.33 -0.14 35.27
CA PRO A 90 4.48 0.89 34.67
C PRO A 90 3.85 0.45 33.34
N ARG A 91 4.39 -0.58 32.65
CA ARG A 91 3.82 -1.16 31.43
C ARG A 91 2.45 -1.81 31.63
N HIS A 92 2.07 -2.11 32.87
CA HIS A 92 0.74 -2.62 33.22
C HIS A 92 -0.27 -1.51 33.53
N THR A 93 0.04 -0.26 33.17
CA THR A 93 -0.94 0.83 33.29
C THR A 93 -2.12 0.58 32.37
N THR A 94 -3.32 0.68 32.92
CA THR A 94 -4.59 0.60 32.20
C THR A 94 -5.24 1.99 32.13
N ALA A 95 -5.95 2.24 31.02
CA ALA A 95 -6.83 3.38 30.84
C ALA A 95 -8.28 2.92 30.90
N SER A 96 -9.13 3.69 31.56
CA SER A 96 -10.57 3.51 31.57
C SER A 96 -11.28 4.82 31.24
N LEU A 97 -12.46 4.73 30.63
CA LEU A 97 -13.29 5.88 30.30
C LEU A 97 -14.00 6.38 31.55
N THR A 98 -14.01 7.70 31.78
CA THR A 98 -14.75 8.29 32.91
C THR A 98 -16.23 8.54 32.61
N GLY A 99 -16.63 8.43 31.34
CA GLY A 99 -18.00 8.76 30.88
C GLY A 99 -18.25 10.27 30.70
N ARG A 100 -17.21 11.11 30.80
CA ARG A 100 -17.31 12.56 30.53
C ARG A 100 -17.64 12.82 29.05
N ASP A 101 -18.56 13.74 28.79
CA ASP A 101 -19.03 14.08 27.44
C ASP A 101 -17.90 14.70 26.57
N PRO A 102 -17.57 14.13 25.40
CA PRO A 102 -16.47 14.59 24.54
C PRO A 102 -16.74 15.86 23.72
N LEU A 103 -17.78 16.67 24.02
CA LEU A 103 -18.13 17.86 23.24
C LEU A 103 -16.99 18.89 23.08
N GLU A 104 -16.12 19.02 24.08
CA GLU A 104 -14.99 19.98 24.07
C GLU A 104 -13.72 19.43 23.39
N LEU A 105 -13.77 18.20 22.85
CA LEU A 105 -12.59 17.55 22.28
C LEU A 105 -12.36 17.92 20.81
N ASN A 106 -11.10 18.21 20.49
CA ASN A 106 -10.64 18.32 19.11
C ASN A 106 -10.82 16.99 18.36
N ARG A 107 -10.81 17.04 17.03
CA ARG A 107 -11.05 15.84 16.19
C ARG A 107 -10.01 14.73 16.41
N TYR A 108 -8.72 15.08 16.56
CA TYR A 108 -7.69 14.08 16.86
C TYR A 108 -7.78 13.54 18.29
N GLU A 109 -8.29 14.33 19.24
CA GLU A 109 -8.49 13.90 20.63
C GLU A 109 -9.63 12.90 20.71
N ARG A 110 -10.71 13.14 19.97
CA ARG A 110 -11.77 12.15 19.76
C ARG A 110 -11.25 10.88 19.13
N LEU A 111 -10.43 10.97 18.06
CA LEU A 111 -9.79 9.80 17.46
C LEU A 111 -8.95 8.96 18.44
N VAL A 112 -8.35 9.58 19.46
CA VAL A 112 -7.61 8.86 20.51
C VAL A 112 -8.57 8.30 21.56
N LEU A 113 -9.56 9.07 22.01
CA LEU A 113 -10.57 8.63 22.98
C LEU A 113 -11.40 7.46 22.43
N ASP A 114 -11.88 7.57 21.20
CA ASP A 114 -12.62 6.56 20.47
C ASP A 114 -11.77 5.29 20.32
N ARG A 115 -10.46 5.42 20.10
CA ARG A 115 -9.55 4.27 20.08
C ARG A 115 -9.47 3.57 21.44
N VAL A 116 -9.42 4.32 22.54
CA VAL A 116 -9.46 3.75 23.90
C VAL A 116 -10.80 3.06 24.14
N ALA A 117 -11.91 3.69 23.74
CA ALA A 117 -13.24 3.13 23.88
C ALA A 117 -13.42 1.82 23.11
N ASP A 118 -12.96 1.79 21.87
CA ASP A 118 -13.04 0.62 20.98
C ASP A 118 -12.25 -0.58 21.51
N ARG A 119 -11.17 -0.31 22.25
CA ARG A 119 -10.33 -1.34 22.88
C ARG A 119 -10.66 -1.60 24.35
N ALA A 120 -11.55 -0.83 24.96
CA ALA A 120 -11.93 -1.06 26.36
C ALA A 120 -12.73 -2.37 26.47
N ARG A 121 -12.22 -3.33 27.25
CA ARG A 121 -12.91 -4.60 27.54
C ARG A 121 -13.08 -4.70 29.05
N GLY A 122 -14.32 -4.89 29.50
CA GLY A 122 -14.65 -4.77 30.93
C GLY A 122 -14.42 -3.36 31.50
N GLY A 123 -14.46 -2.32 30.65
CA GLY A 123 -14.31 -0.91 31.06
C GLY A 123 -12.87 -0.38 31.11
N ALA A 124 -11.87 -1.24 30.88
CA ALA A 124 -10.46 -0.82 30.88
C ALA A 124 -9.66 -1.44 29.72
N VAL A 125 -8.50 -0.84 29.42
CA VAL A 125 -7.55 -1.32 28.40
C VAL A 125 -6.12 -1.01 28.83
N PRO A 126 -5.18 -1.95 28.77
CA PRO A 126 -3.76 -1.66 28.95
C PRO A 126 -3.29 -0.63 27.92
N LEU A 127 -2.48 0.35 28.33
CA LEU A 127 -1.98 1.39 27.42
C LEU A 127 -1.16 0.82 26.24
N LEU A 128 -0.47 -0.30 26.46
CA LEU A 128 0.22 -1.06 25.43
C LEU A 128 -0.70 -1.87 24.53
N ALA A 129 -1.92 -2.17 24.99
CA ALA A 129 -2.90 -2.83 24.17
C ALA A 129 -3.53 -1.86 23.17
N LEU A 130 -3.31 -0.55 23.21
CA LEU A 130 -3.88 0.38 22.23
C LEU A 130 -3.31 0.23 20.81
N ALA A 131 -2.20 -0.51 20.66
CA ALA A 131 -1.49 -0.73 19.41
C ALA A 131 -2.37 -1.37 18.33
N PHE A 132 -2.03 -1.11 17.06
CA PHE A 132 -2.72 -1.64 15.89
C PHE A 132 -2.11 -2.96 15.46
N ASN A 133 -2.99 -3.92 15.17
CA ASN A 133 -2.63 -5.23 14.66
C ASN A 133 -2.81 -5.33 13.13
N ASP A 134 -3.24 -4.23 12.50
CA ASP A 134 -3.52 -4.12 11.07
C ASP A 134 -2.86 -2.85 10.50
N GLY A 135 -1.97 -3.04 9.53
CA GLY A 135 -1.17 -1.96 8.96
C GLY A 135 -1.97 -0.95 8.14
N GLY A 136 -3.06 -1.38 7.49
CA GLY A 136 -3.94 -0.50 6.74
C GLY A 136 -4.72 0.43 7.66
N ARG A 137 -5.32 -0.13 8.71
CA ARG A 137 -6.05 0.62 9.75
C ARG A 137 -5.13 1.60 10.47
N TYR A 138 -3.92 1.19 10.83
CA TYR A 138 -2.93 2.11 11.41
C TYR A 138 -2.61 3.26 10.45
N ALA A 139 -2.30 2.97 9.18
CA ALA A 139 -1.94 3.99 8.21
C ALA A 139 -3.07 5.00 7.97
N ASP A 140 -4.32 4.55 7.96
CA ASP A 140 -5.48 5.40 7.80
C ASP A 140 -5.74 6.25 9.05
N TRP A 141 -5.72 5.64 10.24
CA TRP A 141 -5.86 6.34 11.52
C TRP A 141 -4.75 7.39 11.69
N TRP A 142 -3.50 7.02 11.43
CA TRP A 142 -2.34 7.91 11.51
C TRP A 142 -2.45 9.11 10.56
N ARG A 143 -2.95 8.87 9.34
CA ARG A 143 -3.20 9.92 8.35
C ARG A 143 -4.26 10.92 8.84
N ARG A 144 -5.32 10.45 9.51
CA ARG A 144 -6.37 11.31 10.09
C ARG A 144 -5.86 12.09 11.29
N LEU A 145 -5.18 11.43 12.23
CA LEU A 145 -4.54 12.06 13.38
C LEU A 145 -3.63 13.20 12.91
N THR A 146 -2.69 12.90 12.01
CA THR A 146 -1.75 13.87 11.44
C THR A 146 -2.48 15.06 10.79
N ARG A 147 -3.54 14.77 10.02
CA ARG A 147 -4.32 15.83 9.36
C ARG A 147 -4.95 16.77 10.37
N HIS A 148 -5.62 16.25 11.39
CA HIS A 148 -6.34 17.07 12.36
C HIS A 148 -5.42 17.87 13.28
N VAL A 149 -4.27 17.31 13.68
CA VAL A 149 -3.23 18.06 14.42
C VAL A 149 -2.69 19.21 13.58
N VAL A 150 -2.43 18.97 12.29
CA VAL A 150 -2.00 20.01 11.35
C VAL A 150 -3.09 21.07 11.12
N GLU A 151 -4.36 20.67 11.03
CA GLU A 151 -5.49 21.59 10.88
C GLU A 151 -5.59 22.55 12.07
N GLU A 152 -5.49 22.04 13.30
CA GLU A 152 -5.46 22.88 14.50
C GLU A 152 -4.25 23.83 14.49
N ALA A 153 -3.05 23.31 14.26
CA ALA A 153 -1.83 24.12 14.24
C ALA A 153 -1.86 25.23 13.17
N ARG A 154 -2.56 24.99 12.04
CA ARG A 154 -2.80 26.01 11.00
C ARG A 154 -3.88 26.99 11.40
N ALA A 155 -4.96 26.56 12.05
CA ALA A 155 -6.00 27.44 12.57
C ALA A 155 -5.44 28.43 13.60
N LEU A 156 -4.48 27.99 14.41
CA LEU A 156 -3.71 28.83 15.33
C LEU A 156 -2.65 29.71 14.64
N GLY A 157 -2.49 29.62 13.33
CA GLY A 157 -1.49 30.39 12.57
C GLY A 157 -0.04 30.02 12.87
N LEU A 158 0.22 28.86 13.46
CA LEU A 158 1.56 28.41 13.88
C LEU A 158 2.32 27.72 12.76
N THR A 159 1.60 27.07 11.85
CA THR A 159 2.20 26.35 10.72
C THR A 159 1.59 26.74 9.39
N ARG A 160 2.33 26.45 8.32
CA ARG A 160 1.87 26.61 6.93
C ARG A 160 2.36 25.45 6.07
N PRO A 161 1.71 25.17 4.92
CA PRO A 161 2.19 24.18 3.97
C PRO A 161 3.64 24.45 3.56
N ARG A 162 4.49 23.42 3.55
CA ARG A 162 5.89 23.55 3.16
C ARG A 162 6.07 24.03 1.72
N PHE A 163 5.23 23.53 0.81
CA PHE A 163 5.20 23.93 -0.58
C PHE A 163 3.87 24.63 -0.89
N SER A 164 3.95 25.82 -1.49
CA SER A 164 2.75 26.53 -1.95
C SER A 164 2.07 25.76 -3.09
N LEU A 165 0.76 25.95 -3.28
CA LEU A 165 0.05 25.29 -4.39
C LEU A 165 0.68 25.60 -5.75
N ARG A 166 1.14 26.84 -5.95
CA ARG A 166 1.83 27.26 -7.18
C ARG A 166 3.15 26.53 -7.39
N MET A 167 3.95 26.38 -6.33
CA MET A 167 5.21 25.62 -6.39
C MET A 167 4.94 24.13 -6.68
N VAL A 168 3.94 23.54 -6.02
CA VAL A 168 3.54 22.15 -6.29
C VAL A 168 3.08 22.01 -7.75
N ALA A 169 2.28 22.93 -8.27
CA ALA A 169 1.86 22.92 -9.66
C ALA A 169 3.05 23.05 -10.62
N ALA A 170 3.98 23.97 -10.36
CA ALA A 170 5.19 24.15 -11.16
C ALA A 170 6.08 22.89 -11.16
N LEU A 171 6.32 22.29 -9.99
CA LEU A 171 7.07 21.03 -9.86
C LEU A 171 6.37 19.90 -10.60
N ARG A 172 5.03 19.83 -10.57
CA ARG A 172 4.25 18.83 -11.32
C ARG A 172 4.39 19.00 -12.83
N VAL A 173 4.26 20.23 -13.33
CA VAL A 173 4.46 20.54 -14.75
C VAL A 173 5.88 20.16 -15.17
N LEU A 174 6.89 20.52 -14.38
CA LEU A 174 8.28 20.14 -14.63
C LEU A 174 8.45 18.62 -14.71
N THR A 175 7.87 17.86 -13.77
CA THR A 175 7.96 16.40 -13.82
C THR A 175 7.31 15.83 -15.09
N LEU A 176 6.15 16.35 -15.49
CA LEU A 176 5.47 15.91 -16.72
C LEU A 176 6.31 16.20 -17.97
N LEU A 177 6.93 17.39 -18.04
CA LEU A 177 7.81 17.75 -19.16
C LEU A 177 9.04 16.85 -19.23
N VAL A 178 9.65 16.53 -18.08
CA VAL A 178 10.81 15.63 -18.00
C VAL A 178 10.41 14.21 -18.41
N ALA A 179 9.28 13.71 -17.92
CA ALA A 179 8.76 12.39 -18.31
C ALA A 179 8.46 12.33 -19.81
N ALA A 180 7.87 13.37 -20.40
CA ALA A 180 7.62 13.45 -21.83
C ALA A 180 8.92 13.49 -22.64
N GLY A 181 9.93 14.25 -22.20
CA GLY A 181 11.24 14.29 -22.86
C GLY A 181 11.97 12.94 -22.85
N ILE A 182 11.92 12.23 -21.71
CA ILE A 182 12.48 10.87 -21.60
C ILE A 182 11.71 9.90 -22.50
N ALA A 183 10.39 9.92 -22.47
CA ALA A 183 9.56 9.07 -23.32
C ALA A 183 9.82 9.32 -24.81
N TRP A 184 9.94 10.59 -25.21
CA TRP A 184 10.28 10.96 -26.59
C TRP A 184 11.67 10.44 -27.00
N GLY A 185 12.69 10.60 -26.16
CA GLY A 185 14.03 10.07 -26.42
C GLY A 185 14.05 8.55 -26.62
N VAL A 186 13.28 7.82 -25.80
CA VAL A 186 13.13 6.36 -25.94
C VAL A 186 12.38 5.99 -27.22
N ILE A 187 11.24 6.65 -27.51
CA ILE A 187 10.49 6.42 -28.75
C ILE A 187 11.36 6.67 -29.98
N HIS A 188 12.13 7.76 -29.96
CA HIS A 188 13.05 8.11 -31.05
C HIS A 188 14.16 7.07 -31.23
N ALA A 189 14.73 6.56 -30.14
CA ALA A 189 15.72 5.50 -30.18
C ALA A 189 15.16 4.19 -30.74
N VAL A 190 13.97 3.77 -30.27
CA VAL A 190 13.29 2.58 -30.76
C VAL A 190 12.88 2.71 -32.23
N ALA A 191 12.43 3.90 -32.67
CA ALA A 191 12.04 4.13 -34.04
C ALA A 191 13.20 4.09 -35.04
N ARG A 192 14.45 4.30 -34.58
CA ARG A 192 15.64 4.29 -35.44
C ARG A 192 16.35 2.96 -35.55
N VAL A 193 16.21 2.10 -34.55
CA VAL A 193 16.74 0.75 -34.69
C VAL A 193 15.85 0.00 -35.66
N ASP A 194 16.44 -0.47 -36.76
CA ASP A 194 15.75 -1.32 -37.71
C ASP A 194 15.20 -2.52 -36.94
N ALA A 195 13.90 -2.80 -37.10
CA ALA A 195 13.18 -3.77 -36.25
C ALA A 195 13.67 -5.24 -36.37
N GLY A 196 14.78 -5.48 -37.07
CA GLY A 196 15.48 -6.75 -37.18
C GLY A 196 16.79 -6.87 -36.38
N GLU A 197 17.34 -5.80 -35.78
CA GLU A 197 18.63 -5.88 -35.06
C GLU A 197 18.52 -6.03 -33.54
N LEU A 198 17.48 -5.46 -32.89
CA LEU A 198 17.28 -5.61 -31.44
C LEU A 198 16.51 -6.90 -31.13
N SER A 199 17.03 -7.69 -30.22
CA SER A 199 16.32 -8.84 -29.68
C SER A 199 15.05 -8.38 -28.93
N ARG A 200 14.03 -9.24 -28.92
CA ARG A 200 12.73 -8.98 -28.27
C ARG A 200 12.88 -8.63 -26.78
N ASP A 201 13.86 -9.25 -26.11
CA ASP A 201 14.16 -8.99 -24.70
C ASP A 201 14.70 -7.57 -24.48
N GLU A 202 15.47 -7.03 -25.42
CA GLU A 202 16.00 -5.65 -25.34
C GLU A 202 14.90 -4.60 -25.56
N GLN A 203 13.92 -4.88 -26.42
CA GLN A 203 12.76 -3.99 -26.62
C GLN A 203 11.85 -3.94 -25.39
N TYR A 204 11.58 -5.10 -24.76
CA TYR A 204 10.83 -5.16 -23.50
C TYR A 204 11.60 -4.53 -22.34
N ALA A 205 12.92 -4.73 -22.27
CA ALA A 205 13.76 -4.08 -21.26
C ALA A 205 13.75 -2.54 -21.41
N ALA A 206 13.79 -2.01 -22.63
CA ALA A 206 13.69 -0.58 -22.88
C ALA A 206 12.31 0.00 -22.48
N GLY A 207 11.23 -0.69 -22.84
CA GLY A 207 9.86 -0.29 -22.46
C GLY A 207 9.61 -0.40 -20.95
N ALA A 208 10.08 -1.47 -20.31
CA ALA A 208 10.00 -1.65 -18.87
C ALA A 208 10.85 -0.61 -18.11
N GLY A 209 12.05 -0.31 -18.60
CA GLY A 209 12.91 0.75 -18.07
C GLY A 209 12.23 2.11 -18.13
N LEU A 210 11.57 2.45 -19.24
CA LEU A 210 10.78 3.68 -19.36
C LEU A 210 9.63 3.72 -18.35
N CYS A 211 8.88 2.61 -18.20
CA CYS A 211 7.79 2.51 -17.22
C CYS A 211 8.30 2.68 -15.77
N VAL A 212 9.43 2.07 -15.42
CA VAL A 212 10.04 2.20 -14.08
C VAL A 212 10.49 3.64 -13.83
N VAL A 213 11.12 4.29 -14.81
CA VAL A 213 11.55 5.69 -14.69
C VAL A 213 10.32 6.60 -14.52
N VAL A 214 9.34 6.52 -15.42
CA VAL A 214 8.12 7.32 -15.37
C VAL A 214 7.33 7.07 -14.08
N PHE A 215 7.23 5.82 -13.63
CA PHE A 215 6.57 5.46 -12.38
C PHE A 215 7.33 5.97 -11.14
N GLY A 216 8.67 5.89 -11.17
CA GLY A 216 9.52 6.48 -10.14
C GLY A 216 9.33 7.99 -10.03
N PHE A 217 9.25 8.67 -11.17
CA PHE A 217 8.92 10.10 -11.24
C PHE A 217 7.52 10.40 -10.72
N LEU A 218 6.50 9.63 -11.13
CA LEU A 218 5.12 9.77 -10.66
C LEU A 218 4.98 9.53 -9.16
N SER A 219 5.75 8.60 -8.60
CA SER A 219 5.77 8.32 -7.16
C SER A 219 6.27 9.51 -6.33
N ILE A 220 7.12 10.37 -6.90
CA ILE A 220 7.57 11.61 -6.26
C ILE A 220 6.43 12.67 -6.23
N PHE A 221 5.45 12.62 -7.15
CA PHE A 221 4.31 13.57 -7.18
C PHE A 221 3.49 13.57 -5.89
N GLY A 222 3.35 12.42 -5.23
CA GLY A 222 2.59 12.28 -3.99
C GLY A 222 3.22 13.02 -2.80
N ARG A 223 4.57 13.10 -2.78
CA ARG A 223 5.33 13.55 -1.62
C ARG A 223 5.48 15.06 -1.50
N TYR A 224 5.18 15.84 -2.55
CA TYR A 224 5.35 17.30 -2.50
C TYR A 224 4.37 18.04 -1.60
N ARG A 225 3.27 17.40 -1.17
CA ARG A 225 2.34 18.02 -0.21
C ARG A 225 2.63 17.63 1.23
N GLU A 226 3.60 16.76 1.46
CA GLU A 226 3.97 16.27 2.78
C GLU A 226 4.91 17.28 3.45
N GLY A 227 4.56 17.65 4.69
CA GLY A 227 5.36 18.51 5.55
C GLY A 227 4.76 19.90 5.80
N GLN A 228 4.94 20.35 7.04
CA GLN A 228 4.64 21.72 7.46
C GLN A 228 5.91 22.56 7.49
N ARG A 229 5.73 23.88 7.59
CA ARG A 229 6.79 24.86 7.78
C ARG A 229 6.34 25.90 8.81
N GLU A 230 7.31 26.50 9.47
CA GLU A 230 7.08 27.51 10.49
C GLU A 230 6.43 28.79 9.94
N THR A 231 5.61 29.42 10.77
CA THR A 231 5.30 30.86 10.71
C THR A 231 6.16 31.63 11.74
N ALA A 232 6.08 32.96 11.76
CA ALA A 232 6.76 33.74 12.79
C ALA A 232 6.21 33.45 14.19
N ALA A 233 4.88 33.37 14.32
CA ALA A 233 4.20 32.99 15.56
C ALA A 233 4.54 31.56 15.99
N GLY A 234 4.53 30.61 15.05
CA GLY A 234 4.91 29.22 15.32
C GLY A 234 6.33 29.09 15.85
N ARG A 235 7.29 29.82 15.26
CA ARG A 235 8.68 29.80 15.73
C ARG A 235 8.81 30.36 17.15
N ALA A 236 8.09 31.44 17.44
CA ALA A 236 8.06 32.01 18.79
C ALA A 236 7.44 31.04 19.79
N ALA A 237 6.34 30.37 19.44
CA ALA A 237 5.72 29.35 20.27
C ALA A 237 6.67 28.16 20.51
N ALA A 238 7.25 27.61 19.45
CA ALA A 238 8.23 26.53 19.53
C ALA A 238 9.42 26.91 20.44
N ALA A 239 9.93 28.14 20.37
CA ALA A 239 11.01 28.60 21.24
C ALA A 239 10.60 28.58 22.72
N ARG A 240 9.38 29.05 23.07
CA ARG A 240 8.89 28.98 24.45
C ARG A 240 8.75 27.54 24.95
N TRP A 241 8.18 26.66 24.12
CA TRP A 241 8.02 25.24 24.43
C TRP A 241 9.36 24.51 24.57
N LEU A 242 10.37 24.87 23.78
CA LEU A 242 11.74 24.37 23.95
C LEU A 242 12.41 24.90 25.23
N GLY A 243 12.04 26.10 25.70
CA GLY A 243 12.42 26.58 27.04
C GLY A 243 11.84 25.71 28.15
N LEU A 244 10.56 25.36 28.06
CA LEU A 244 9.95 24.39 28.99
C LEU A 244 10.63 23.01 28.91
N ARG A 245 10.97 22.54 27.71
CA ARG A 245 11.73 21.28 27.53
C ARG A 245 13.06 21.33 28.29
N ALA A 246 13.80 22.43 28.19
CA ALA A 246 15.06 22.59 28.89
C ALA A 246 14.88 22.60 30.42
N ALA A 247 13.81 23.24 30.93
CA ALA A 247 13.49 23.24 32.35
C ALA A 247 13.14 21.83 32.86
N LEU A 248 12.22 21.13 32.19
CA LEU A 248 11.79 19.78 32.57
C LEU A 248 12.93 18.75 32.44
N ALA A 249 13.79 18.88 31.43
CA ALA A 249 14.94 17.99 31.26
C ALA A 249 16.01 18.16 32.35
N GLY A 250 16.02 19.31 33.04
CA GLY A 250 16.90 19.54 34.19
C GLY A 250 16.42 18.87 35.48
N ASP A 251 15.17 18.43 35.54
CA ASP A 251 14.62 17.66 36.66
C ASP A 251 14.75 16.15 36.35
N GLU A 252 15.76 15.50 36.93
CA GLU A 252 16.02 14.08 36.70
C GLU A 252 14.83 13.19 37.06
N SER A 253 14.03 13.59 38.06
CA SER A 253 12.87 12.82 38.51
C SER A 253 11.73 12.82 37.49
N PHE A 254 11.64 13.87 36.67
CA PHE A 254 10.58 14.03 35.69
C PHE A 254 10.65 12.98 34.56
N ALA A 255 11.87 12.61 34.16
CA ALA A 255 12.10 11.68 33.05
C ALA A 255 11.54 10.28 33.32
N GLU A 256 11.43 9.89 34.60
CA GLU A 256 11.02 8.56 35.06
C GLU A 256 9.60 8.54 35.67
N LEU A 257 8.84 9.62 35.53
CA LEU A 257 7.47 9.68 36.05
C LEU A 257 6.60 8.56 35.45
N PRO A 258 5.89 7.78 36.28
CA PRO A 258 4.94 6.80 35.78
C PRO A 258 3.76 7.51 35.11
N PRO A 259 3.03 6.84 34.21
CA PRO A 259 1.81 7.37 33.58
C PRO A 259 0.79 7.96 34.56
N THR A 260 0.64 7.35 35.74
CA THR A 260 -0.30 7.75 36.78
C THR A 260 0.08 9.04 37.49
N ALA A 261 1.33 9.52 37.31
CA ALA A 261 1.78 10.82 37.80
C ALA A 261 0.97 11.98 37.20
N VAL A 262 0.20 11.75 36.13
CA VAL A 262 -0.78 12.70 35.59
C VAL A 262 -1.78 13.20 36.65
N SER A 263 -2.07 12.40 37.68
CA SER A 263 -2.92 12.80 38.81
C SER A 263 -2.31 13.89 39.69
N THR A 264 -0.98 13.96 39.75
CA THR A 264 -0.22 14.90 40.61
C THR A 264 0.37 16.05 39.80
N TRP A 265 0.97 15.75 38.65
CA TRP A 265 1.64 16.71 37.75
C TRP A 265 0.69 17.27 36.67
N GLY A 266 -0.53 16.75 36.58
CA GLY A 266 -1.54 17.22 35.64
C GLY A 266 -1.06 17.21 34.19
N ARG A 267 -1.36 18.30 33.48
CA ARG A 267 -1.04 18.46 32.05
C ARG A 267 0.47 18.53 31.78
N GLN A 268 1.32 18.77 32.77
CA GLN A 268 2.79 18.82 32.56
C GLN A 268 3.32 17.47 32.05
N VAL A 269 2.75 16.33 32.45
CA VAL A 269 3.12 14.99 31.92
C VAL A 269 2.84 14.88 30.43
N ALA A 270 1.70 15.42 29.98
CA ALA A 270 1.33 15.44 28.57
C ALA A 270 2.32 16.27 27.75
N TYR A 271 2.64 17.48 28.22
CA TYR A 271 3.65 18.32 27.55
C TYR A 271 5.05 17.73 27.62
N GLY A 272 5.44 17.12 28.74
CA GLY A 272 6.71 16.41 28.87
C GLY A 272 6.85 15.25 27.88
N THR A 273 5.75 14.55 27.60
CA THR A 273 5.68 13.53 26.54
C THR A 273 5.81 14.18 25.16
N ALA A 274 5.05 15.24 24.88
CA ALA A 274 5.10 15.96 23.61
C ALA A 274 6.49 16.54 23.29
N LEU A 275 7.23 16.97 24.32
CA LEU A 275 8.57 17.54 24.24
C LEU A 275 9.68 16.47 24.20
N GLY A 276 9.33 15.18 24.33
CA GLY A 276 10.29 14.07 24.36
C GLY A 276 11.19 14.07 25.60
N VAL A 277 10.69 14.53 26.75
CA VAL A 277 11.40 14.52 28.03
C VAL A 277 11.06 13.26 28.84
N SER A 278 9.81 12.78 28.77
CA SER A 278 9.41 11.54 29.42
C SER A 278 10.04 10.33 28.71
N ARG A 279 10.92 9.61 29.40
CA ARG A 279 11.53 8.39 28.85
C ARG A 279 10.58 7.21 28.87
N LEU A 280 9.65 7.17 29.82
CA LEU A 280 8.73 6.03 29.99
C LEU A 280 7.53 6.10 29.03
N ALA A 281 7.04 7.29 28.68
CA ALA A 281 5.83 7.44 27.86
C ALA A 281 5.82 6.61 26.55
N PRO A 282 6.90 6.61 25.72
CA PRO A 282 6.93 5.80 24.49
C PRO A 282 6.91 4.28 24.73
N TRP A 283 7.28 3.82 25.93
CA TRP A 283 7.31 2.40 26.29
C TRP A 283 6.04 1.91 26.98
N VAL A 284 5.13 2.82 27.31
CA VAL A 284 3.92 2.50 28.08
C VAL A 284 2.65 2.80 27.28
N VAL A 285 2.66 3.82 26.43
CA VAL A 285 1.57 4.10 25.48
C VAL A 285 1.99 3.67 24.09
N ASP A 286 1.32 2.65 23.55
CA ASP A 286 1.56 2.20 22.17
C ASP A 286 0.30 2.44 21.33
N LEU A 287 0.36 3.45 20.45
CA LEU A 287 -0.64 3.73 19.42
C LEU A 287 -0.08 3.48 18.01
N GLY A 288 1.05 2.78 17.94
CA GLY A 288 1.73 2.38 16.71
C GLY A 288 1.25 1.02 16.20
N MET A 289 2.08 0.39 15.36
CA MET A 289 1.91 -1.01 14.98
C MET A 289 2.46 -1.90 16.09
N THR A 290 1.69 -2.91 16.52
CA THR A 290 2.19 -3.87 17.50
C THR A 290 3.37 -4.65 16.93
N TYR A 291 4.25 -5.09 17.83
CA TYR A 291 5.31 -6.04 17.50
C TYR A 291 4.71 -7.44 17.34
N ASP A 292 5.19 -8.14 16.32
CA ASP A 292 4.65 -9.41 15.84
C ASP A 292 4.83 -10.57 16.85
N ARG A 293 5.85 -10.53 17.71
CA ARG A 293 6.18 -11.60 18.68
C ARG A 293 5.39 -11.59 19.98
N ARG A 294 4.76 -10.48 20.36
CA ARG A 294 3.93 -10.39 21.57
C ARG A 294 2.75 -9.47 21.33
N ILE A 295 1.55 -10.02 21.41
CA ILE A 295 0.33 -9.35 21.00
C ILE A 295 -0.66 -9.37 22.15
N TRP A 296 -1.30 -8.24 22.43
CA TRP A 296 -2.37 -8.18 23.42
C TRP A 296 -3.66 -8.79 22.87
N SER A 297 -4.26 -9.69 23.64
CA SER A 297 -5.55 -10.31 23.34
C SER A 297 -6.53 -10.10 24.49
N SER A 298 -7.81 -9.94 24.14
CA SER A 298 -8.91 -9.89 25.09
C SER A 298 -9.87 -11.07 24.98
N TYR A 299 -9.53 -12.07 24.16
CA TYR A 299 -10.43 -13.16 23.77
C TYR A 299 -11.03 -13.93 24.96
N THR A 300 -10.25 -14.14 26.03
CA THR A 300 -10.69 -14.83 27.26
C THR A 300 -11.45 -13.93 28.24
N GLY A 301 -11.83 -12.72 27.84
CA GLY A 301 -12.56 -11.75 28.67
C GLY A 301 -11.68 -10.81 29.50
N ALA A 302 -10.40 -11.13 29.69
CA ALA A 302 -9.40 -10.26 30.30
C ALA A 302 -8.24 -9.99 29.34
N TRP A 303 -7.66 -8.80 29.42
CA TRP A 303 -6.47 -8.46 28.63
C TRP A 303 -5.27 -9.28 29.09
N ARG A 304 -4.66 -10.02 28.17
CA ARG A 304 -3.39 -10.73 28.39
C ARG A 304 -2.47 -10.61 27.20
N GLN A 305 -1.17 -10.71 27.45
CA GLN A 305 -0.16 -10.68 26.41
C GLN A 305 0.13 -12.10 25.93
N VAL A 306 -0.11 -12.35 24.64
CA VAL A 306 0.10 -13.65 23.99
C VAL A 306 1.42 -13.61 23.22
N ARG A 307 2.32 -14.55 23.50
CA ARG A 307 3.58 -14.71 22.77
C ARG A 307 3.33 -15.46 21.47
N VAL A 308 3.74 -14.89 20.35
CA VAL A 308 3.56 -15.51 19.04
C VAL A 308 4.78 -16.36 18.70
N ARG A 309 4.54 -17.65 18.43
CA ARG A 309 5.55 -18.57 17.91
C ARG A 309 5.48 -18.60 16.40
N TYR A 310 6.48 -17.98 15.79
CA TYR A 310 6.69 -18.06 14.35
C TYR A 310 7.35 -19.38 13.97
N PRO A 311 7.03 -19.94 12.79
CA PRO A 311 7.78 -21.07 12.26
C PRO A 311 9.26 -20.67 12.13
N VAL A 312 10.14 -21.40 12.82
CA VAL A 312 11.60 -21.19 12.72
C VAL A 312 12.01 -21.48 11.28
N ARG A 313 12.71 -20.52 10.65
CA ARG A 313 13.24 -20.53 9.27
C ARG A 313 13.28 -21.93 8.62
N ALA A 314 12.23 -22.26 7.87
CA ALA A 314 12.33 -23.03 6.62
C ALA A 314 12.47 -22.08 5.41
N SER A 315 12.96 -20.85 5.66
CA SER A 315 13.32 -19.90 4.61
C SER A 315 14.58 -20.43 3.90
N ALA A 316 14.41 -20.83 2.63
CA ALA A 316 15.40 -21.31 1.66
C ALA A 316 15.34 -22.81 1.26
N ALA A 317 14.18 -23.48 1.37
CA ALA A 317 13.92 -24.62 0.48
C ALA A 317 13.18 -24.11 -0.77
N PRO A 318 13.79 -24.07 -1.96
CA PRO A 318 13.05 -23.82 -3.20
C PRO A 318 11.93 -24.84 -3.33
N GLN A 319 10.86 -24.46 -4.04
CA GLN A 319 9.68 -25.29 -4.33
C GLN A 319 10.02 -26.65 -4.98
N SER A 320 11.28 -26.87 -5.35
CA SER A 320 11.89 -28.13 -5.77
C SER A 320 12.57 -28.90 -4.62
N TRP A 321 11.91 -29.19 -3.49
CA TRP A 321 12.47 -30.06 -2.44
C TRP A 321 11.59 -31.29 -2.15
N ASN A 322 11.99 -32.37 -2.84
CA ASN A 322 12.10 -33.77 -2.42
C ASN A 322 10.85 -34.49 -1.86
N PRO A 323 10.11 -35.27 -2.68
CA PRO A 323 9.01 -36.13 -2.23
C PRO A 323 9.43 -37.31 -1.32
N LEU A 324 10.73 -37.48 -1.01
CA LEU A 324 11.24 -38.62 -0.24
C LEU A 324 11.37 -38.39 1.28
N ARG A 325 10.75 -37.34 1.83
CA ARG A 325 10.44 -37.27 3.27
C ARG A 325 8.96 -36.99 3.48
N ALA A 326 8.12 -37.91 3.02
CA ALA A 326 6.78 -38.08 3.56
C ALA A 326 6.89 -38.54 5.02
N ARG A 327 7.17 -37.60 5.93
CA ARG A 327 6.69 -37.77 7.30
C ARG A 327 5.17 -37.83 7.21
N PRO A 328 4.49 -38.73 7.92
CA PRO A 328 3.03 -38.75 7.94
C PRO A 328 2.55 -37.35 8.30
N THR A 329 1.84 -36.71 7.36
CA THR A 329 1.15 -35.47 7.63
C THR A 329 0.16 -35.79 8.73
N ALA A 330 0.34 -35.19 9.92
CA ALA A 330 -0.70 -35.21 10.93
C ALA A 330 -2.03 -34.81 10.27
N PRO A 331 -3.17 -35.42 10.64
CA PRO A 331 -4.44 -35.02 10.07
C PRO A 331 -4.65 -33.51 10.25
N PRO A 332 -5.39 -32.84 9.34
CA PRO A 332 -5.81 -31.47 9.53
C PRO A 332 -6.40 -31.27 10.93
N ALA A 333 -6.01 -30.18 11.57
CA ALA A 333 -6.52 -29.79 12.87
C ALA A 333 -7.38 -28.54 12.70
N THR A 334 -8.38 -28.40 13.58
CA THR A 334 -9.24 -27.21 13.60
C THR A 334 -8.88 -26.37 14.82
N VAL A 335 -8.60 -25.09 14.58
CA VAL A 335 -8.35 -24.09 15.62
C VAL A 335 -9.46 -23.05 15.56
N THR A 336 -10.13 -22.81 16.67
CA THR A 336 -11.17 -21.77 16.77
C THR A 336 -10.74 -20.71 17.77
N GLY A 337 -10.77 -19.45 17.36
CA GLY A 337 -10.32 -18.35 18.20
C GLY A 337 -10.43 -16.98 17.53
N GLU A 338 -10.00 -15.93 18.23
CA GLU A 338 -9.95 -14.58 17.71
C GLU A 338 -8.71 -14.36 16.84
N VAL A 339 -8.88 -13.80 15.64
CA VAL A 339 -7.77 -13.34 14.81
C VAL A 339 -7.13 -12.14 15.50
N ILE A 340 -5.95 -12.35 16.08
CA ILE A 340 -5.23 -11.28 16.78
C ILE A 340 -4.17 -10.61 15.91
N TRP A 341 -3.76 -11.23 14.79
CA TRP A 341 -2.80 -10.65 13.85
C TRP A 341 -2.88 -11.29 12.46
N CYS A 342 -2.78 -10.44 11.44
CA CYS A 342 -2.59 -10.89 10.06
C CYS A 342 -1.65 -9.90 9.37
N ALA A 343 -0.50 -10.36 8.91
CA ALA A 343 0.45 -9.51 8.19
C ALA A 343 1.13 -10.28 7.07
N LEU A 344 1.51 -9.54 6.03
CA LEU A 344 2.31 -10.08 4.95
C LEU A 344 3.62 -10.65 5.53
N ASN A 345 3.95 -11.89 5.16
CA ASN A 345 5.26 -12.50 5.37
C ASN A 345 6.28 -11.79 4.48
N ARG A 346 6.64 -10.57 4.84
CA ARG A 346 7.86 -9.96 4.35
C ARG A 346 8.98 -10.68 5.07
N THR A 347 9.93 -11.23 4.32
CA THR A 347 11.26 -11.54 4.85
C THR A 347 11.84 -10.23 5.39
N THR A 348 11.63 -9.98 6.67
CA THR A 348 12.21 -8.87 7.41
C THR A 348 13.68 -9.20 7.63
N ASP A 349 14.53 -8.86 6.66
CA ASP A 349 15.92 -8.51 6.95
C ASP A 349 15.97 -7.00 7.14
N LEU A 350 15.71 -6.58 8.37
CA LEU A 350 16.34 -5.41 8.97
C LEU A 350 17.81 -5.81 9.23
N ASP A 351 18.68 -5.68 8.22
CA ASP A 351 20.14 -5.39 8.32
C ASP A 351 20.97 -5.65 7.04
N TYR A 352 20.38 -6.12 5.93
CA TYR A 352 21.16 -6.36 4.70
C TYR A 352 20.99 -5.24 3.66
N ALA A 353 21.79 -4.19 3.79
CA ALA A 353 21.90 -3.10 2.81
C ALA A 353 22.87 -3.39 1.64
N ASP A 354 23.44 -4.59 1.53
CA ASP A 354 24.61 -4.83 0.66
C ASP A 354 24.60 -6.11 -0.19
N TYR A 355 23.43 -6.66 -0.52
CA TYR A 355 23.33 -7.74 -1.53
C TYR A 355 22.60 -7.25 -2.79
N PRO A 356 23.19 -7.40 -4.00
CA PRO A 356 22.48 -7.14 -5.24
C PRO A 356 21.31 -8.11 -5.36
N ALA A 357 20.13 -7.56 -5.61
CA ALA A 357 18.89 -8.29 -5.83
C ALA A 357 19.11 -9.45 -6.81
N ARG A 358 19.09 -10.67 -6.29
CA ARG A 358 19.01 -11.88 -7.11
C ARG A 358 17.56 -11.96 -7.57
N GLY A 359 17.33 -11.72 -8.87
CA GLY A 359 16.02 -11.58 -9.50
C GLY A 359 15.16 -12.83 -9.47
N ASP A 360 14.58 -13.14 -8.31
CA ASP A 360 13.59 -14.21 -8.14
C ASP A 360 12.26 -13.63 -7.63
N ASP A 361 11.49 -13.02 -8.54
CA ASP A 361 10.13 -12.50 -8.31
C ASP A 361 9.05 -13.60 -8.20
N SER A 362 9.41 -14.82 -7.76
CA SER A 362 8.53 -16.00 -7.79
C SER A 362 8.03 -16.50 -6.42
N GLN A 363 8.32 -15.79 -5.33
CA GLN A 363 7.81 -16.18 -4.01
C GLN A 363 6.30 -15.82 -3.91
N PRO A 364 5.39 -16.79 -3.68
CA PRO A 364 4.00 -16.46 -3.39
C PRO A 364 3.93 -15.55 -2.17
N VAL A 365 3.15 -14.49 -2.29
CA VAL A 365 2.82 -13.54 -1.22
C VAL A 365 2.10 -14.34 -0.12
N THR A 366 2.87 -14.77 0.89
CA THR A 366 2.33 -15.52 2.04
C THR A 366 2.04 -14.54 3.16
N TYR A 367 1.01 -14.81 3.96
CA TYR A 367 0.67 -14.03 5.15
C TYR A 367 0.92 -14.89 6.39
N HIS A 368 1.21 -14.26 7.52
CA HIS A 368 1.15 -14.91 8.82
C HIS A 368 -0.18 -14.56 9.49
N LEU A 369 -0.98 -15.58 9.77
CA LEU A 369 -2.20 -15.51 10.55
C LEU A 369 -1.93 -15.98 11.98
N VAL A 370 -2.33 -15.21 12.98
CA VAL A 370 -2.26 -15.61 14.38
C VAL A 370 -3.67 -15.59 14.96
N VAL A 371 -4.06 -16.72 15.54
CA VAL A 371 -5.36 -16.91 16.18
C VAL A 371 -5.12 -17.19 17.66
N ASP A 372 -5.74 -16.42 18.54
CA ASP A 372 -5.80 -16.72 19.97
C ASP A 372 -7.01 -17.62 20.23
N ASP A 373 -6.76 -18.88 20.54
CA ASP A 373 -7.77 -19.88 20.88
C ASP A 373 -8.15 -19.90 22.37
N GLY A 374 -7.52 -19.04 23.19
CA GLY A 374 -7.77 -18.94 24.62
C GLY A 374 -7.13 -20.04 25.47
N SER A 375 -6.38 -20.96 24.87
CA SER A 375 -5.84 -22.14 25.58
C SER A 375 -4.59 -21.86 26.40
N GLY A 376 -3.92 -20.71 26.18
CA GLY A 376 -2.74 -20.31 26.95
C GLY A 376 -2.21 -18.91 26.62
N ASP A 377 -0.96 -18.66 27.04
CA ASP A 377 -0.23 -17.41 26.83
C ASP A 377 0.63 -17.42 25.55
N GLU A 378 0.49 -18.46 24.72
CA GLU A 378 1.21 -18.60 23.47
C GLU A 378 0.22 -18.88 22.33
N ALA A 379 0.45 -18.24 21.18
CA ALA A 379 -0.30 -18.49 19.96
C ALA A 379 0.65 -18.83 18.81
N GLU A 380 0.13 -19.62 17.89
CA GLU A 380 0.87 -20.10 16.73
C GLU A 380 0.66 -19.17 15.52
N ALA A 381 1.75 -18.81 14.84
CA ALA A 381 1.65 -18.17 13.54
C ALA A 381 1.52 -19.22 12.45
N TRP A 382 0.47 -19.07 11.64
CA TRP A 382 0.12 -19.94 10.52
C TRP A 382 0.40 -19.23 9.20
N ILE A 383 0.96 -19.97 8.24
CA ILE A 383 1.16 -19.55 6.86
C ILE A 383 -0.18 -19.57 6.14
N LEU A 384 -0.63 -18.40 5.74
CA LEU A 384 -1.89 -18.14 5.06
C LEU A 384 -1.63 -17.77 3.60
N LEU A 385 -2.41 -18.34 2.69
CA LEU A 385 -2.39 -17.98 1.27
C LEU A 385 -3.17 -16.69 1.02
N GLU A 386 -2.71 -15.89 0.06
CA GLU A 386 -3.33 -14.61 -0.32
C GLU A 386 -4.83 -14.73 -0.62
N GLU A 387 -5.27 -15.83 -1.24
CA GLU A 387 -6.68 -16.10 -1.57
C GLU A 387 -7.60 -16.10 -0.34
N LEU A 388 -7.07 -16.52 0.81
CA LEU A 388 -7.82 -16.59 2.08
C LEU A 388 -7.70 -15.30 2.89
N ALA A 389 -6.67 -14.47 2.66
CA ALA A 389 -6.40 -13.27 3.45
C ALA A 389 -7.51 -12.21 3.38
N GLY A 390 -8.33 -12.20 2.31
CA GLY A 390 -9.45 -11.27 2.15
C GLY A 390 -10.78 -11.73 2.78
N SER A 391 -10.83 -12.92 3.37
CA SER A 391 -12.09 -13.55 3.84
C SER A 391 -12.44 -13.29 5.31
N PHE A 392 -11.56 -12.61 6.05
CA PHE A 392 -11.73 -12.29 7.47
C PHE A 392 -11.03 -10.96 7.80
N GLN A 393 -11.22 -10.47 9.02
CA GLN A 393 -10.56 -9.29 9.57
C GLN A 393 -9.92 -9.61 10.93
N VAL A 394 -8.88 -8.85 11.29
CA VAL A 394 -8.35 -8.89 12.66
C VAL A 394 -9.45 -8.45 13.65
N GLY A 395 -9.68 -9.26 14.68
CA GLY A 395 -10.78 -9.18 15.64
C GLY A 395 -11.94 -10.15 15.38
N ASP A 396 -12.00 -10.78 14.21
CA ASP A 396 -12.99 -11.82 13.93
C ASP A 396 -12.71 -13.06 14.77
N VAL A 397 -13.76 -13.73 15.25
CA VAL A 397 -13.64 -15.12 15.73
C VAL A 397 -13.80 -16.02 14.53
N VAL A 398 -12.78 -16.80 14.27
CA VAL A 398 -12.69 -17.69 13.11
C VAL A 398 -12.50 -19.12 13.55
N THR A 399 -12.95 -20.03 12.71
CA THR A 399 -12.57 -21.43 12.72
C THR A 399 -11.61 -21.66 11.55
N VAL A 400 -10.40 -22.08 11.85
CA VAL A 400 -9.32 -22.27 10.88
C VAL A 400 -8.99 -23.75 10.81
N GLU A 401 -9.03 -24.30 9.61
CA GLU A 401 -8.49 -25.62 9.32
C GLU A 401 -7.00 -25.46 8.98
N VAL A 402 -6.13 -26.13 9.73
CA VAL A 402 -4.69 -25.98 9.65
C VAL A 402 -3.99 -27.32 9.49
N GLN A 403 -2.80 -27.27 8.90
CA GLN A 403 -1.87 -28.40 8.82
C GLN A 403 -0.75 -28.19 9.87
N PRO A 404 -0.79 -28.84 11.05
CA PRO A 404 0.07 -28.51 12.19
C PRO A 404 1.57 -28.55 11.90
N LEU A 405 2.02 -29.57 11.16
CA LEU A 405 3.44 -29.77 10.87
C LEU A 405 4.01 -28.77 9.86
N SER A 406 3.21 -28.37 8.86
CA SER A 406 3.66 -27.41 7.84
C SER A 406 3.27 -25.98 8.16
N ARG A 407 2.51 -25.77 9.25
CA ARG A 407 1.94 -24.50 9.68
C ARG A 407 1.07 -23.84 8.61
N LYS A 408 0.45 -24.59 7.70
CA LYS A 408 -0.37 -24.01 6.63
C LYS A 408 -1.85 -23.91 7.02
N VAL A 409 -2.49 -22.82 6.64
CA VAL A 409 -3.95 -22.70 6.65
C VAL A 409 -4.51 -23.36 5.40
N LEU A 410 -5.46 -24.28 5.58
CA LEU A 410 -6.17 -25.00 4.52
C LEU A 410 -7.52 -24.35 4.23
N GLY A 411 -8.18 -23.82 5.25
CA GLY A 411 -9.47 -23.14 5.14
C GLY A 411 -9.73 -22.25 6.35
N ILE A 412 -10.60 -21.25 6.16
CA ILE A 412 -11.01 -20.34 7.21
C ILE A 412 -12.49 -20.01 7.07
N GLY A 413 -13.22 -20.05 8.18
CA GLY A 413 -14.61 -19.63 8.27
C GLY A 413 -14.80 -18.64 9.42
N VAL A 414 -15.43 -17.51 9.15
CA VAL A 414 -15.76 -16.51 10.17
C VAL A 414 -16.98 -17.00 10.97
N VAL A 415 -16.79 -17.22 12.27
CA VAL A 415 -17.85 -17.61 13.22
C VAL A 415 -18.55 -16.38 13.76
N ARG A 416 -17.79 -15.34 14.09
CA ARG A 416 -18.30 -14.06 14.57
C ARG A 416 -17.44 -12.95 14.01
N ALA A 417 -18.05 -12.02 13.27
CA ALA A 417 -17.34 -10.83 12.82
C ALA A 417 -16.94 -9.94 14.02
N ALA A 418 -15.81 -9.26 13.90
CA ALA A 418 -15.44 -8.15 14.75
C ALA A 418 -16.56 -7.09 14.72
N PRO A 419 -16.77 -6.33 15.81
CA PRO A 419 -17.55 -5.10 15.72
C PRO A 419 -17.02 -4.27 14.55
N GLY A 420 -17.91 -3.86 13.66
CA GLY A 420 -17.54 -3.10 12.46
C GLY A 420 -16.78 -1.83 12.84
N ASP A 421 -15.81 -1.46 12.01
CA ASP A 421 -14.95 -0.31 12.24
C ASP A 421 -15.80 0.98 12.32
N PRO A 422 -15.90 1.64 13.49
CA PRO A 422 -16.67 2.89 13.63
C PRO A 422 -16.09 4.03 12.78
N TYR A 423 -14.87 3.89 12.24
CA TYR A 423 -14.21 4.89 11.41
C TYR A 423 -14.49 4.78 9.91
N VAL A 424 -15.23 3.77 9.47
CA VAL A 424 -15.62 3.63 8.05
C VAL A 424 -16.77 4.58 7.66
N ASP A 425 -17.55 5.05 8.64
CA ASP A 425 -18.80 5.79 8.40
C ASP A 425 -18.71 7.32 8.49
N GLU A 426 -17.52 7.94 8.59
CA GLU A 426 -17.43 9.40 8.45
C GLU A 426 -17.67 9.83 6.98
N PRO A 427 -18.64 10.72 6.66
CA PRO A 427 -18.97 11.15 5.29
C PRO A 427 -17.86 11.90 4.52
N GLY A 428 -16.64 11.98 5.07
CA GLY A 428 -15.47 12.62 4.45
C GLY A 428 -14.28 11.71 4.18
N SER A 429 -14.31 10.43 4.60
CA SER A 429 -13.21 9.47 4.44
C SER A 429 -13.39 8.45 3.32
N LEU A 430 -14.49 8.55 2.58
CA LEU A 430 -14.67 7.83 1.35
C LEU A 430 -13.54 8.23 0.37
N PRO A 431 -12.85 7.28 -0.30
CA PRO A 431 -11.96 7.63 -1.40
C PRO A 431 -12.73 8.59 -2.31
N LYS A 432 -12.07 9.64 -2.80
CA LYS A 432 -12.76 10.66 -3.62
C LYS A 432 -13.59 9.94 -4.69
N PRO A 433 -14.74 10.48 -5.14
CA PRO A 433 -15.55 9.82 -6.16
C PRO A 433 -14.70 9.32 -7.35
N ALA A 434 -13.67 10.07 -7.74
CA ALA A 434 -12.70 9.67 -8.77
C ALA A 434 -11.81 8.46 -8.37
N GLU A 435 -11.39 8.33 -7.12
CA GLU A 435 -10.57 7.20 -6.62
C GLU A 435 -11.42 5.93 -6.47
N ARG A 436 -12.68 6.04 -6.02
CA ARG A 436 -13.66 4.94 -6.00
C ARG A 436 -13.95 4.44 -7.40
N GLU A 437 -14.21 5.37 -8.29
CA GLU A 437 -14.45 5.09 -9.70
C GLU A 437 -13.19 4.46 -10.34
N SER A 438 -11.99 4.91 -9.99
CA SER A 438 -10.75 4.31 -10.49
C SER A 438 -10.55 2.88 -9.97
N ALA A 439 -10.78 2.65 -8.68
CA ALA A 439 -10.66 1.33 -8.06
C ALA A 439 -11.71 0.35 -8.61
N ARG A 440 -12.95 0.82 -8.77
CA ARG A 440 -14.04 0.09 -9.40
C ARG A 440 -13.69 -0.29 -10.84
N ARG A 441 -13.23 0.67 -11.66
CA ARG A 441 -12.78 0.39 -13.04
C ARG A 441 -11.60 -0.58 -13.09
N ALA A 442 -10.67 -0.51 -12.15
CA ALA A 442 -9.55 -1.45 -12.07
C ALA A 442 -10.02 -2.87 -11.70
N ALA A 443 -10.97 -2.99 -10.76
CA ALA A 443 -11.57 -4.26 -10.37
C ALA A 443 -12.42 -4.87 -11.50
N GLU A 444 -13.22 -4.05 -12.19
CA GLU A 444 -13.99 -4.44 -13.39
C GLU A 444 -13.05 -4.91 -14.51
N ALA A 445 -11.96 -4.17 -14.78
CA ALA A 445 -10.95 -4.59 -15.76
C ALA A 445 -10.27 -5.92 -15.39
N ALA A 446 -9.92 -6.12 -14.11
CA ALA A 446 -9.34 -7.37 -13.61
C ALA A 446 -10.34 -8.54 -13.57
N ALA A 447 -11.64 -8.26 -13.45
CA ALA A 447 -12.69 -9.27 -13.58
C ALA A 447 -12.87 -9.70 -15.04
N MET A 448 -12.84 -8.73 -15.96
CA MET A 448 -12.98 -8.98 -17.40
C MET A 448 -11.81 -9.80 -17.98
N THR A 449 -10.57 -9.52 -17.56
CA THR A 449 -9.41 -10.36 -17.93
C THR A 449 -9.40 -11.73 -17.25
N ARG A 450 -10.09 -11.91 -16.11
CA ARG A 450 -10.23 -13.22 -15.47
C ARG A 450 -11.14 -14.16 -16.25
N GLN A 451 -12.17 -13.63 -16.90
CA GLN A 451 -13.09 -14.40 -17.74
C GLN A 451 -12.42 -14.85 -19.05
N VAL A 452 -11.57 -14.00 -19.64
CA VAL A 452 -10.88 -14.31 -20.90
C VAL A 452 -9.49 -14.88 -20.64
N ARG A 453 -9.34 -16.19 -20.80
CA ARG A 453 -8.04 -16.88 -20.68
C ARG A 453 -7.31 -16.91 -22.02
N PRO A 454 -6.14 -16.24 -22.17
CA PRO A 454 -5.40 -16.20 -23.43
C PRO A 454 -5.11 -17.60 -24.02
N GLU A 455 -4.84 -18.58 -23.16
CA GLU A 455 -4.57 -19.97 -23.53
C GLU A 455 -5.77 -20.72 -24.11
N HIS A 456 -7.00 -20.21 -23.90
CA HIS A 456 -8.22 -20.76 -24.49
C HIS A 456 -8.62 -20.04 -25.77
N LEU A 457 -7.98 -18.90 -26.10
CA LEU A 457 -8.29 -18.16 -27.31
C LEU A 457 -7.75 -18.87 -28.55
N LEU A 458 -6.62 -19.57 -28.45
CA LEU A 458 -6.02 -20.31 -29.56
C LEU A 458 -5.51 -21.67 -29.09
N THR A 459 -5.74 -22.69 -29.88
CA THR A 459 -5.20 -24.04 -29.60
C THR A 459 -3.79 -24.18 -30.17
N VAL A 460 -3.01 -25.08 -29.57
CA VAL A 460 -1.67 -25.44 -30.07
C VAL A 460 -1.72 -25.91 -31.53
N ALA A 461 -2.77 -26.63 -31.93
CA ALA A 461 -2.95 -27.10 -33.30
C ALA A 461 -3.20 -25.95 -34.29
N GLU A 462 -4.06 -24.99 -33.94
CA GLU A 462 -4.33 -23.81 -34.77
C GLU A 462 -3.08 -22.96 -34.96
N VAL A 463 -2.34 -22.70 -33.87
CA VAL A 463 -1.11 -21.92 -33.93
C VAL A 463 -0.04 -22.66 -34.73
N GLY A 464 0.12 -23.97 -34.52
CA GLY A 464 1.08 -24.78 -35.26
C GLY A 464 0.76 -24.88 -36.76
N HIS A 465 -0.52 -24.98 -37.11
CA HIS A 465 -0.98 -24.98 -38.50
C HIS A 465 -0.72 -23.64 -39.18
N ALA A 466 -1.11 -22.53 -38.55
CA ALA A 466 -0.92 -21.18 -39.09
C ALA A 466 0.56 -20.81 -39.27
N LEU A 467 1.43 -21.27 -38.36
CA LEU A 467 2.87 -20.98 -38.41
C LEU A 467 3.67 -22.02 -39.20
N GLY A 468 3.06 -23.14 -39.61
CA GLY A 468 3.77 -24.25 -40.25
C GLY A 468 4.86 -24.87 -39.37
N ARG A 469 4.71 -24.81 -38.04
CA ARG A 469 5.72 -25.24 -37.05
C ARG A 469 5.07 -26.12 -35.99
N ARG A 470 5.85 -27.02 -35.39
CA ARG A 470 5.42 -27.73 -34.19
C ARG A 470 5.61 -26.80 -33.00
N VAL A 471 4.51 -26.45 -32.36
CA VAL A 471 4.52 -25.52 -31.23
C VAL A 471 4.04 -26.24 -29.97
N ILE A 472 4.50 -25.75 -28.82
CA ILE A 472 3.97 -26.12 -27.51
C ILE A 472 3.57 -24.83 -26.79
N LEU A 473 2.52 -24.90 -25.98
CA LEU A 473 2.14 -23.80 -25.11
C LEU A 473 3.14 -23.75 -23.95
N SER A 474 3.97 -22.72 -23.90
CA SER A 474 4.80 -22.44 -22.74
C SER A 474 3.88 -21.90 -21.64
N ARG A 475 3.78 -22.63 -20.53
CA ARG A 475 3.04 -22.16 -19.34
C ARG A 475 3.77 -20.94 -18.81
N ASN A 476 3.31 -19.73 -19.12
CA ASN A 476 3.90 -18.53 -18.56
C ASN A 476 3.10 -17.98 -17.36
N ARG A 477 3.89 -17.37 -16.47
CA ARG A 477 3.69 -17.02 -15.08
C ARG A 477 2.71 -15.85 -14.95
N LEU A 478 1.73 -16.02 -14.08
CA LEU A 478 0.69 -15.04 -13.78
C LEU A 478 1.20 -14.08 -12.71
N SER A 479 0.98 -12.78 -12.90
CA SER A 479 0.76 -11.89 -11.76
C SER A 479 -0.73 -11.95 -11.44
N ALA A 480 -1.08 -12.57 -10.31
CA ALA A 480 -2.47 -12.60 -9.84
C ALA A 480 -2.97 -11.16 -9.68
N GLY A 481 -4.11 -10.83 -10.30
CA GLY A 481 -4.73 -9.50 -10.18
C GLY A 481 -4.32 -8.45 -11.22
N SER A 482 -3.51 -8.77 -12.24
CA SER A 482 -3.16 -7.83 -13.31
C SER A 482 -4.29 -7.61 -14.34
N ALA A 483 -4.41 -6.37 -14.84
CA ALA A 483 -5.26 -6.00 -15.99
C ALA A 483 -4.69 -6.46 -17.36
N ALA A 484 -3.63 -7.27 -17.34
CA ALA A 484 -2.98 -7.87 -18.50
C ALA A 484 -2.70 -9.36 -18.25
N ARG A 485 -2.98 -10.22 -19.24
CA ARG A 485 -2.68 -11.65 -19.21
C ARG A 485 -2.06 -12.10 -20.52
N THR A 486 -1.13 -13.05 -20.47
CA THR A 486 -0.36 -13.48 -21.64
C THR A 486 -0.27 -15.00 -21.75
N ALA A 487 -0.38 -15.53 -22.97
CA ALA A 487 -0.04 -16.90 -23.33
C ALA A 487 1.06 -16.89 -24.40
N GLU A 488 1.99 -17.83 -24.32
CA GLU A 488 3.14 -17.88 -25.21
C GLU A 488 3.28 -19.26 -25.85
N TYR A 489 3.35 -19.29 -27.17
CA TYR A 489 3.53 -20.49 -27.97
C TYR A 489 4.98 -20.52 -28.44
N VAL A 490 5.70 -21.57 -28.05
CA VAL A 490 7.12 -21.75 -28.35
C VAL A 490 7.31 -22.91 -29.30
N ASP A 491 8.35 -22.85 -30.12
CA ASP A 491 8.77 -23.95 -30.99
C ASP A 491 9.17 -25.18 -30.15
N SER A 492 8.64 -26.35 -30.49
CA SER A 492 8.85 -27.56 -29.70
C SER A 492 10.28 -28.09 -29.73
N GLY A 493 11.07 -27.74 -30.75
CA GLY A 493 12.45 -28.21 -30.92
C GLY A 493 13.48 -27.24 -30.34
N THR A 494 13.24 -25.93 -30.45
CA THR A 494 14.19 -24.89 -30.04
C THR A 494 13.81 -24.16 -28.76
N GLY A 495 12.55 -24.27 -28.31
CA GLY A 495 12.02 -23.55 -27.14
C GLY A 495 11.84 -22.04 -27.37
N ARG A 496 12.10 -21.53 -28.59
CA ARG A 496 11.96 -20.12 -28.93
C ARG A 496 10.49 -19.72 -29.04
N ALA A 497 10.13 -18.56 -28.49
CA ALA A 497 8.80 -17.98 -28.65
C ALA A 497 8.51 -17.71 -30.12
N LEU A 498 7.37 -18.21 -30.60
CA LEU A 498 6.91 -18.00 -31.97
C LEU A 498 5.71 -17.04 -32.00
N LEU A 499 4.80 -17.15 -31.02
CA LEU A 499 3.62 -16.31 -30.91
C LEU A 499 3.32 -15.98 -29.45
N THR A 500 3.05 -14.71 -29.18
CA THR A 500 2.57 -14.24 -27.87
C THR A 500 1.17 -13.69 -28.04
N VAL A 501 0.22 -14.21 -27.24
CA VAL A 501 -1.16 -13.74 -27.17
C VAL A 501 -1.33 -12.98 -25.87
N MET A 502 -1.66 -11.70 -25.95
CA MET A 502 -1.87 -10.83 -24.79
C MET A 502 -3.32 -10.34 -24.76
N VAL A 503 -3.94 -10.39 -23.59
CA VAL A 503 -5.29 -9.90 -23.32
C VAL A 503 -5.20 -8.78 -22.30
N LEU A 504 -5.66 -7.58 -22.66
CA LEU A 504 -5.66 -6.37 -21.85
C LEU A 504 -7.09 -5.91 -21.59
N ALA A 505 -7.36 -5.31 -20.43
CA ALA A 505 -8.60 -4.58 -20.16
C ALA A 505 -8.33 -3.23 -19.47
N GLY A 506 -9.33 -2.35 -19.46
CA GLY A 506 -9.27 -1.06 -18.78
C GLY A 506 -8.30 -0.06 -19.42
N ALA A 507 -7.62 0.75 -18.60
CA ALA A 507 -6.72 1.80 -19.11
C ALA A 507 -5.58 1.28 -20.02
N PRO A 508 -4.92 0.13 -19.71
CA PRO A 508 -3.95 -0.47 -20.63
C PRO A 508 -4.51 -0.82 -22.01
N ALA A 509 -5.76 -1.31 -22.08
CA ALA A 509 -6.43 -1.61 -23.35
C ALA A 509 -6.69 -0.34 -24.18
N VAL A 510 -7.10 0.75 -23.54
CA VAL A 510 -7.31 2.05 -24.21
C VAL A 510 -6.01 2.60 -24.76
N VAL A 511 -4.92 2.55 -23.99
CA VAL A 511 -3.59 3.01 -24.42
C VAL A 511 -3.08 2.15 -25.58
N ALA A 512 -3.16 0.82 -25.47
CA ALA A 512 -2.76 -0.09 -26.54
C ALA A 512 -3.56 0.15 -27.82
N GLY A 513 -4.88 0.31 -27.72
CA GLY A 513 -5.74 0.63 -28.86
C GLY A 513 -5.46 1.99 -29.49
N GLY A 514 -5.08 3.00 -28.69
CA GLY A 514 -4.68 4.32 -29.17
C GLY A 514 -3.35 4.30 -29.91
N VAL A 515 -2.34 3.59 -29.37
CA VAL A 515 -1.04 3.41 -30.00
C VAL A 515 -1.16 2.62 -31.30
N SER A 516 -1.94 1.55 -31.33
CA SER A 516 -2.19 0.78 -32.57
C SER A 516 -2.92 1.61 -33.63
N ARG A 517 -3.90 2.45 -33.28
CA ARG A 517 -4.53 3.36 -34.25
C ARG A 517 -3.55 4.32 -34.92
N ALA A 518 -2.53 4.76 -34.19
CA ALA A 518 -1.59 5.76 -34.66
C ALA A 518 -0.47 5.15 -35.53
N LEU A 519 -0.16 3.87 -35.36
CA LEU A 519 1.02 3.23 -35.94
C LEU A 519 0.71 2.12 -36.96
N ASP A 520 -0.50 1.56 -36.94
CA ASP A 520 -0.80 0.28 -37.60
C ASP A 520 -1.93 0.43 -38.64
N ARG A 521 -1.91 -0.41 -39.70
CA ARG A 521 -2.89 -0.38 -40.81
C ARG A 521 -4.22 -1.03 -40.37
N PRO A 522 -5.39 -0.46 -40.65
CA PRO A 522 -6.66 -1.07 -40.29
C PRO A 522 -6.88 -2.41 -41.02
N LEU A 523 -7.41 -3.40 -40.31
CA LEU A 523 -7.79 -4.72 -40.85
C LEU A 523 -9.31 -4.92 -40.80
N PRO A 524 -9.92 -5.49 -41.86
CA PRO A 524 -11.32 -5.90 -41.82
C PRO A 524 -11.45 -7.18 -40.99
N VAL A 525 -12.01 -7.08 -39.79
CA VAL A 525 -12.36 -8.23 -38.95
C VAL A 525 -13.82 -8.08 -38.53
N ALA A 526 -14.60 -9.15 -38.63
CA ALA A 526 -15.99 -9.16 -38.19
C ALA A 526 -16.07 -8.91 -36.67
N GLY A 527 -16.98 -8.02 -36.24
CA GLY A 527 -17.28 -7.83 -34.81
C GLY A 527 -16.34 -6.89 -34.02
N GLY A 528 -15.36 -6.21 -34.64
CA GLY A 528 -14.47 -5.32 -33.88
C GLY A 528 -13.56 -4.41 -34.70
N ARG A 529 -12.71 -3.65 -34.01
CA ARG A 529 -11.65 -2.83 -34.64
C ARG A 529 -10.32 -3.57 -34.57
N ALA A 530 -9.71 -3.85 -35.71
CA ALA A 530 -8.42 -4.52 -35.79
C ALA A 530 -7.37 -3.68 -36.53
N TYR A 531 -6.12 -3.80 -36.10
CA TYR A 531 -4.98 -3.08 -36.65
C TYR A 531 -3.80 -4.04 -36.84
N ALA A 532 -3.12 -3.93 -37.99
CA ALA A 532 -1.92 -4.68 -38.33
C ALA A 532 -0.68 -3.79 -38.20
N GLY A 533 0.19 -4.15 -37.25
CA GLY A 533 1.54 -3.61 -37.15
C GLY A 533 2.56 -4.53 -37.81
N ARG A 534 3.85 -4.16 -37.72
CA ARG A 534 4.94 -4.86 -38.41
C ARG A 534 5.07 -6.34 -38.05
N ASN A 535 4.81 -6.72 -36.80
CA ASN A 535 4.89 -8.10 -36.30
C ASN A 535 3.75 -8.45 -35.33
N ARG A 536 2.71 -7.61 -35.28
CA ARG A 536 1.61 -7.74 -34.33
C ARG A 536 0.28 -7.45 -35.00
N LEU A 537 -0.74 -8.16 -34.55
CA LEU A 537 -2.12 -7.85 -34.83
C LEU A 537 -2.85 -7.54 -33.54
N VAL A 538 -3.60 -6.45 -33.51
CA VAL A 538 -4.36 -6.02 -32.34
C VAL A 538 -5.83 -5.93 -32.71
N ALA A 539 -6.71 -6.56 -31.94
CA ALA A 539 -8.14 -6.40 -32.05
C ALA A 539 -8.73 -5.90 -30.73
N HIS A 540 -9.68 -4.98 -30.84
CA HIS A 540 -10.45 -4.46 -29.73
C HIS A 540 -11.90 -4.92 -29.83
N HIS A 541 -12.40 -5.53 -28.75
CA HIS A 541 -13.75 -6.04 -28.64
C HIS A 541 -14.24 -5.90 -27.19
N ASP A 542 -15.36 -5.21 -26.98
CA ASP A 542 -16.04 -5.01 -25.68
C ASP A 542 -15.13 -4.67 -24.49
N GLY A 543 -14.24 -3.67 -24.67
CA GLY A 543 -13.35 -3.19 -23.60
C GLY A 543 -12.15 -4.10 -23.32
N VAL A 544 -12.04 -5.23 -24.03
CA VAL A 544 -10.89 -6.12 -24.05
C VAL A 544 -10.07 -5.86 -25.31
N THR A 545 -8.75 -5.83 -25.18
CA THR A 545 -7.83 -5.77 -26.31
C THR A 545 -7.01 -7.04 -26.37
N VAL A 546 -7.11 -7.74 -27.49
CA VAL A 546 -6.28 -8.90 -27.81
C VAL A 546 -5.16 -8.46 -28.73
N SER A 547 -3.94 -8.82 -28.38
CA SER A 547 -2.75 -8.60 -29.20
C SER A 547 -2.09 -9.94 -29.49
N LEU A 548 -1.98 -10.30 -30.76
CA LEU A 548 -1.13 -11.39 -31.24
C LEU A 548 0.19 -10.80 -31.72
N THR A 549 1.30 -11.28 -31.20
CA THR A 549 2.64 -10.80 -31.59
C THR A 549 3.50 -11.98 -32.01
N VAL A 550 3.85 -12.05 -33.29
CA VAL A 550 4.76 -13.07 -33.81
C VAL A 550 6.21 -12.65 -33.62
N ALA A 551 7.07 -13.63 -33.32
CA ALA A 551 8.51 -13.39 -33.17
C ALA A 551 9.15 -13.14 -34.55
N ASP A 552 8.90 -14.03 -35.51
CA ASP A 552 9.41 -13.98 -36.88
C ASP A 552 8.30 -14.37 -37.88
N GLY A 553 8.08 -13.55 -38.92
CA GLY A 553 7.15 -13.86 -40.01
C GLY A 553 6.18 -12.74 -40.35
N ASP A 554 5.39 -12.96 -41.42
CA ASP A 554 4.37 -12.01 -41.87
C ASP A 554 3.15 -12.07 -40.93
N PRO A 555 2.79 -10.97 -40.24
CA PRO A 555 1.62 -10.93 -39.38
C PRO A 555 0.31 -11.15 -40.15
N ALA A 556 0.29 -11.04 -41.48
CA ALA A 556 -0.89 -11.38 -42.29
C ALA A 556 -1.35 -12.84 -42.08
N LEU A 557 -0.41 -13.75 -41.79
CA LEU A 557 -0.68 -15.17 -41.47
C LEU A 557 -1.46 -15.34 -40.16
N LEU A 558 -1.51 -14.31 -39.31
CA LEU A 558 -2.22 -14.33 -38.04
C LEU A 558 -3.64 -13.78 -38.14
N SER A 559 -4.07 -13.27 -39.29
CA SER A 559 -5.39 -12.64 -39.44
C SER A 559 -6.53 -13.60 -39.07
N ASP A 560 -6.44 -14.85 -39.52
CA ASP A 560 -7.39 -15.91 -39.17
C ASP A 560 -7.35 -16.31 -37.69
N LEU A 561 -6.16 -16.29 -37.08
CA LEU A 561 -6.00 -16.53 -35.65
C LEU A 561 -6.60 -15.38 -34.82
N LEU A 562 -6.37 -14.13 -35.21
CA LEU A 562 -6.97 -12.95 -34.57
C LEU A 562 -8.49 -13.02 -34.66
N ALA A 563 -9.05 -13.34 -35.84
CA ALA A 563 -10.48 -13.50 -36.02
C ALA A 563 -11.03 -14.65 -35.14
N THR A 564 -10.30 -15.74 -35.00
CA THR A 564 -10.66 -16.87 -34.12
C THR A 564 -10.65 -16.48 -32.65
N ALA A 565 -9.65 -15.72 -32.21
CA ALA A 565 -9.56 -15.23 -30.84
C ALA A 565 -10.71 -14.27 -30.51
N VAL A 566 -11.07 -13.36 -31.42
CA VAL A 566 -12.21 -12.44 -31.25
C VAL A 566 -13.53 -13.20 -31.15
N ARG A 567 -13.80 -14.15 -32.05
CA ARG A 567 -15.01 -14.99 -32.01
C ARG A 567 -15.15 -15.78 -30.69
N ARG A 568 -14.04 -16.24 -30.11
CA ARG A 568 -14.06 -16.95 -28.83
C ARG A 568 -14.31 -16.02 -27.64
N ILE A 569 -13.91 -14.76 -27.73
CA ILE A 569 -14.27 -13.75 -26.73
C ILE A 569 -15.76 -13.44 -26.79
N GLU A 570 -16.31 -13.25 -27.99
CA GLU A 570 -17.76 -13.08 -28.23
C GLU A 570 -18.55 -14.23 -27.59
N ALA A 571 -18.16 -15.47 -27.89
CA ALA A 571 -18.81 -16.66 -27.33
C ALA A 571 -18.69 -16.78 -25.79
N THR A 572 -17.63 -16.22 -25.20
CA THR A 572 -17.43 -16.21 -23.74
C THR A 572 -18.31 -15.14 -23.06
N GLY A 573 -18.55 -14.01 -23.73
CA GLY A 573 -19.45 -12.94 -23.27
C GLY A 573 -20.93 -13.36 -23.25
N ASP A 574 -21.36 -14.12 -24.25
CA ASP A 574 -22.75 -14.60 -24.38
C ASP A 574 -23.09 -15.69 -23.36
N ALA A 575 -22.11 -16.51 -22.95
CA ALA A 575 -22.32 -17.59 -22.00
C ALA A 575 -22.38 -17.13 -20.52
N GLY A 576 -22.10 -15.86 -20.21
CA GLY A 576 -21.78 -15.43 -18.84
C GLY A 576 -22.45 -14.16 -18.29
N SER A 577 -23.33 -13.47 -19.02
CA SER A 577 -23.93 -12.22 -18.50
C SER A 577 -25.11 -12.47 -17.55
N PRO A 578 -25.02 -12.11 -16.24
CA PRO A 578 -26.18 -12.13 -15.37
C PRO A 578 -27.23 -11.10 -15.83
N PRO A 579 -28.54 -11.40 -15.71
CA PRO A 579 -29.62 -10.68 -16.38
C PRO A 579 -29.74 -9.17 -16.07
N TRP A 580 -29.09 -8.66 -15.02
CA TRP A 580 -29.16 -7.25 -14.62
C TRP A 580 -28.20 -6.32 -15.39
N LEU A 581 -27.25 -6.84 -16.18
CA LEU A 581 -26.39 -6.04 -17.06
C LEU A 581 -27.06 -5.64 -18.39
N ARG A 582 -28.18 -6.27 -18.75
CA ARG A 582 -28.89 -5.99 -20.01
C ARG A 582 -29.78 -4.73 -19.97
N GLY A 583 -29.93 -4.09 -18.82
CA GLY A 583 -30.93 -3.01 -18.62
C GLY A 583 -30.42 -1.56 -18.67
N ALA A 584 -29.11 -1.29 -18.69
CA ALA A 584 -28.61 0.08 -18.45
C ALA A 584 -28.37 0.95 -19.70
N ALA A 585 -28.59 0.42 -20.92
CA ALA A 585 -28.37 1.17 -22.16
C ALA A 585 -29.66 1.66 -22.86
N ALA A 586 -30.84 1.41 -22.29
CA ALA A 586 -32.12 1.72 -22.93
C ALA A 586 -32.80 3.01 -22.42
N ASP A 587 -32.34 3.62 -21.32
CA ASP A 587 -33.07 4.71 -20.65
C ASP A 587 -32.60 6.14 -21.00
N ASP A 588 -31.61 6.30 -21.88
CA ASP A 588 -31.08 7.61 -22.30
C ASP A 588 -31.69 8.15 -23.61
N GLN A 589 -32.79 7.53 -24.10
CA GLN A 589 -33.52 8.00 -25.29
C GLN A 589 -34.93 8.56 -25.03
N VAL A 590 -35.36 8.70 -23.77
CA VAL A 590 -36.67 9.31 -23.44
C VAL A 590 -36.53 10.42 -22.40
N ARG A 591 -35.85 11.51 -22.79
CA ARG A 591 -36.15 12.89 -22.34
C ARG A 591 -35.78 13.87 -23.46
N GLY A 592 -36.66 13.95 -24.45
CA GLY A 592 -36.95 15.19 -25.17
C GLY A 592 -38.07 15.94 -24.45
#